data_AF-A0A5C1ABL5-F1
#
_entry.id   AF-A0A5C1ABL5-F1
#
_cell.length_a   1.000
_cell.length_b   1.000
_cell.length_c   1.000
_cell.angle_alpha   90.00
_cell.angle_beta   90.00
_cell.angle_gamma   90.00
#
_symmetry.space_group_name_H-M   'P 1'
#
loop_
_entity.id
_entity.type
_entity.pdbx_description
1 polymer ?
#
loop_
_entity_poly.entity_id
_entity_poly.type
_entity_poly.pdbx_seq_one_letter_code
_entity_poly.pdbx_strand_id
1 'polypeptide(L)'
;MGTEAEGRPSVERYAVYALVGLVLTVGLAVLYSYWTRPPQMGTSEDAFHTVDALYTAVRSRDEARLNQCEQRLKDQRHAGKLPPEAADSLDAIIHKARGGAWETATARLYEFMLAQRREGTIEAKPPPAKKSKR
;
A
#
# COMPACT_ATOMS: atom_id res chain seq x y z
N MET A 1 12.71 59.65 -33.80
CA MET A 1 11.61 58.72 -34.13
C MET A 1 11.97 57.40 -33.48
N GLY A 2 11.34 57.08 -32.35
CA GLY A 2 11.78 56.03 -31.43
C GLY A 2 11.37 54.64 -31.90
N THR A 3 12.29 53.68 -31.81
CA THR A 3 12.01 52.26 -31.93
C THR A 3 11.78 51.70 -30.54
N GLU A 4 10.56 51.23 -30.32
CA GLU A 4 10.14 50.40 -29.20
C GLU A 4 10.98 49.11 -29.20
N ALA A 5 11.83 48.93 -28.19
CA ALA A 5 12.42 47.63 -27.89
C ALA A 5 11.55 46.94 -26.84
N GLU A 6 10.58 46.18 -27.36
CA GLU A 6 9.67 45.26 -26.67
C GLU A 6 10.36 44.52 -25.52
N GLY A 7 9.95 44.81 -24.29
CA GLY A 7 10.32 44.04 -23.13
C GLY A 7 9.72 42.63 -23.21
N ARG A 8 10.53 41.63 -23.55
CA ARG A 8 10.17 40.21 -23.43
C ARG A 8 10.88 39.50 -22.26
N PRO A 9 10.64 39.84 -20.98
CA PRO A 9 11.18 39.06 -19.86
C PRO A 9 10.19 38.04 -19.25
N SER A 10 9.01 37.83 -19.84
CA SER A 10 7.94 37.03 -19.22
C SER A 10 8.00 35.54 -19.57
N VAL A 11 8.12 35.18 -20.85
CA VAL A 11 7.95 33.78 -21.31
C VAL A 11 9.02 32.83 -20.76
N GLU A 12 10.27 33.28 -20.68
CA GLU A 12 11.41 32.48 -20.23
C GLU A 12 11.31 32.12 -18.73
N ARG A 13 10.92 33.09 -17.89
CA ARG A 13 10.73 32.87 -16.45
C ARG A 13 9.54 31.96 -16.17
N TYR A 14 8.44 32.14 -16.90
CA TYR A 14 7.29 31.24 -16.81
C TYR A 14 7.63 29.82 -17.26
N ALA A 15 8.44 29.65 -18.30
CA ALA A 15 8.93 28.35 -18.74
C ALA A 15 9.79 27.68 -17.66
N VAL A 16 10.70 28.42 -17.01
CA VAL A 16 11.53 27.90 -15.91
C VAL A 16 10.66 27.50 -14.70
N TYR A 17 9.70 28.33 -14.28
CA TYR A 17 8.81 27.98 -13.18
C TYR A 17 7.89 26.78 -13.51
N ALA A 18 7.42 26.67 -14.74
CA ALA A 18 6.65 25.51 -15.18
C ALA A 18 7.48 24.22 -15.13
N LEU A 19 8.76 24.28 -15.51
CA LEU A 19 9.68 23.14 -15.48
C LEU A 19 10.04 22.73 -14.05
N VAL A 20 10.35 23.70 -13.18
CA VAL A 20 10.59 23.46 -11.74
C VAL A 20 9.34 22.89 -11.07
N GLY A 21 8.17 23.46 -11.38
CA GLY A 21 6.88 22.96 -10.93
C GLY A 21 6.70 21.49 -11.31
N LEU A 22 6.85 21.16 -12.61
CA LEU A 22 6.74 19.79 -13.12
C LEU A 22 7.68 18.81 -12.41
N VAL A 23 8.96 19.19 -12.24
CA VAL A 23 9.96 18.34 -11.57
C VAL A 23 9.57 18.10 -10.11
N LEU A 24 9.09 19.13 -9.41
CA LEU A 24 8.60 18.98 -8.03
C LEU A 24 7.37 18.06 -7.96
N THR A 25 6.41 18.19 -8.87
CA THR A 25 5.22 17.32 -8.90
C THR A 25 5.59 15.87 -9.19
N VAL A 26 6.49 15.64 -10.15
CA VAL A 26 6.99 14.29 -10.47
C VAL A 26 7.79 13.71 -9.31
N GLY A 27 8.66 14.50 -8.68
CA GLY A 27 9.42 14.10 -7.51
C GLY A 27 8.52 13.71 -6.33
N LEU A 28 7.48 14.50 -6.05
CA LEU A 28 6.46 14.20 -5.04
C LEU A 28 5.66 12.94 -5.39
N ALA A 29 5.28 12.75 -6.65
CA ALA A 29 4.56 11.56 -7.09
C ALA A 29 5.42 10.29 -6.98
N VAL A 30 6.71 10.36 -7.32
CA VAL A 30 7.66 9.25 -7.16
C VAL A 30 7.91 8.94 -5.69
N LEU A 31 8.09 9.96 -4.85
CA LEU A 31 8.25 9.79 -3.41
C LEU A 31 6.99 9.16 -2.78
N TYR A 32 5.82 9.65 -3.17
CA TYR A 32 4.53 9.09 -2.77
C TYR A 32 4.37 7.65 -3.26
N SER A 33 4.78 7.33 -4.49
CA SER A 33 4.74 5.99 -5.06
C SER A 33 5.68 5.03 -4.32
N TYR A 34 6.87 5.49 -3.95
CA TYR A 34 7.83 4.70 -3.18
C TYR A 34 7.30 4.42 -1.76
N TRP A 35 6.61 5.38 -1.15
CA TRP A 35 5.95 5.21 0.15
C TRP A 35 4.65 4.40 0.09
N THR A 36 4.02 4.29 -1.07
CA THR A 36 2.75 3.57 -1.25
C THR A 36 2.89 2.16 -1.81
N ARG A 37 4.10 1.66 -2.06
CA ARG A 37 4.29 0.23 -2.34
C ARG A 37 3.91 -0.57 -1.09
N PRO A 38 2.83 -1.36 -1.13
CA PRO A 38 2.38 -2.12 0.02
C PRO A 38 3.42 -3.21 0.33
N PRO A 39 3.92 -3.28 1.58
CA PRO A 39 4.93 -4.26 1.96
C PRO A 39 4.38 -5.68 1.90
N GLN A 40 5.22 -6.62 1.49
CA GLN A 40 4.88 -8.04 1.42
C GLN A 40 4.91 -8.67 2.82
N MET A 41 3.89 -9.47 3.14
CA MET A 41 3.75 -10.17 4.43
C MET A 41 4.57 -11.47 4.53
N GLY A 42 5.22 -11.88 3.43
CA GLY A 42 5.90 -13.16 3.34
C GLY A 42 4.92 -14.32 3.14
N THR A 43 5.34 -15.53 3.50
CA THR A 43 4.62 -16.79 3.23
C THR A 43 3.94 -17.38 4.48
N SER A 44 3.84 -16.64 5.58
CA SER A 44 3.33 -17.17 6.83
C SER A 44 1.79 -17.26 6.82
N GLU A 45 1.27 -18.49 6.89
CA GLU A 45 -0.17 -18.77 6.86
C GLU A 45 -0.91 -18.14 8.05
N ASP A 46 -0.26 -18.14 9.22
CA ASP A 46 -0.77 -17.49 10.44
C ASP A 46 -1.02 -15.98 10.24
N ALA A 47 -0.14 -15.28 9.51
CA ALA A 47 -0.32 -13.85 9.21
C ALA A 47 -1.48 -13.63 8.25
N PHE A 48 -1.60 -14.46 7.20
CA PHE A 48 -2.73 -14.38 6.27
C PHE A 48 -4.07 -14.59 6.98
N HIS A 49 -4.18 -15.59 7.85
CA HIS A 49 -5.41 -15.82 8.63
C HIS A 49 -5.73 -14.66 9.57
N THR A 50 -4.71 -14.06 10.19
CA THR A 50 -4.90 -12.93 11.09
C THR A 50 -5.38 -11.69 10.33
N VAL A 51 -4.90 -11.48 9.11
CA VAL A 51 -5.29 -10.36 8.24
C VAL A 51 -6.70 -10.55 7.68
N ASP A 52 -7.10 -11.77 7.35
CA ASP A 52 -8.49 -12.08 6.95
C ASP A 52 -9.48 -11.84 8.11
N ALA A 53 -9.10 -12.28 9.32
CA ALA A 53 -9.85 -11.98 10.54
C ALA A 53 -9.91 -10.47 10.83
N LEU A 54 -8.80 -9.75 10.61
CA LEU A 54 -8.74 -8.30 10.74
C LEU A 54 -9.68 -7.62 9.74
N TYR A 55 -9.71 -8.07 8.48
CA TYR A 55 -10.62 -7.54 7.47
C TYR A 55 -12.08 -7.69 7.89
N THR A 56 -12.43 -8.87 8.40
CA THR A 56 -13.77 -9.11 8.96
C THR A 56 -14.05 -8.15 10.12
N ALA A 57 -13.12 -7.99 11.07
CA ALA A 57 -13.29 -7.12 12.22
C ALA A 57 -13.45 -5.64 11.85
N VAL A 58 -12.65 -5.12 10.91
CA VAL A 58 -12.74 -3.74 10.44
C VAL A 58 -14.07 -3.52 9.71
N ARG A 59 -14.47 -4.47 8.85
CA ARG A 59 -15.73 -4.40 8.10
C ARG A 59 -16.96 -4.47 9.01
N SER A 60 -16.92 -5.26 10.07
CA SER A 60 -17.99 -5.36 11.07
C SER A 60 -17.91 -4.29 12.17
N ARG A 61 -16.88 -3.43 12.14
CA ARG A 61 -16.59 -2.43 13.19
C ARG A 61 -16.54 -3.04 14.60
N ASP A 62 -15.98 -4.24 14.70
CA ASP A 62 -15.87 -4.98 15.96
C ASP A 62 -14.55 -4.62 16.65
N GLU A 63 -14.61 -3.69 17.59
CA GLU A 63 -13.44 -3.20 18.34
C GLU A 63 -12.77 -4.31 19.18
N ALA A 64 -13.55 -5.26 19.71
CA ALA A 64 -12.99 -6.33 20.52
C ALA A 64 -12.14 -7.28 19.66
N ARG A 65 -12.66 -7.66 18.48
CA ARG A 65 -11.90 -8.43 17.50
C ARG A 65 -10.73 -7.65 16.91
N LEU A 66 -10.89 -6.34 16.71
CA LEU A 66 -9.80 -5.48 16.25
C LEU A 66 -8.61 -5.53 17.21
N ASN A 67 -8.87 -5.42 18.52
CA ASN A 67 -7.83 -5.50 19.56
C ASN A 67 -7.15 -6.88 19.60
N GLN A 68 -7.92 -7.96 19.44
CA GLN A 68 -7.36 -9.32 19.37
C GLN A 68 -6.47 -9.50 18.14
N CYS A 69 -6.87 -8.98 16.98
CA CYS A 69 -6.06 -9.04 15.76
C CYS A 69 -4.78 -8.22 15.90
N GLU A 70 -4.86 -7.01 16.46
CA GLU A 70 -3.68 -6.18 16.73
C GLU A 70 -2.67 -6.90 17.63
N GLN A 71 -3.12 -7.54 18.71
CA GLN A 71 -2.24 -8.28 19.60
C GLN A 71 -1.55 -9.44 18.87
N ARG A 72 -2.32 -10.22 18.08
CA ARG A 72 -1.77 -11.33 17.28
C ARG A 72 -0.74 -10.86 16.26
N LEU A 73 -0.97 -9.71 15.61
CA LEU A 73 0.00 -9.14 14.66
C LEU A 73 1.29 -8.71 15.35
N LYS A 74 1.21 -8.12 16.54
CA LYS A 74 2.39 -7.80 17.36
C LYS A 74 3.17 -9.07 17.73
N ASP A 75 2.47 -10.10 18.19
CA ASP A 75 3.10 -11.38 18.54
C ASP A 75 3.78 -12.02 17.30
N GLN A 76 3.16 -11.95 16.12
CA GLN A 76 3.74 -12.43 14.86
C GLN A 76 4.96 -11.62 14.42
N ARG A 77 4.95 -10.30 14.61
CA ARG A 77 6.12 -9.43 14.39
C ARG A 77 7.27 -9.85 15.29
N HIS A 78 7.01 -10.02 16.59
CA HIS A 78 8.01 -10.45 17.56
C HIS A 78 8.55 -11.85 17.28
N ALA A 79 7.70 -12.75 16.77
CA ALA A 79 8.09 -14.09 16.35
C ALA A 79 8.79 -14.15 14.98
N GLY A 80 8.97 -13.02 14.30
CA GLY A 80 9.58 -12.95 12.95
C GLY A 80 8.70 -13.56 11.84
N LYS A 81 7.42 -13.83 12.12
CA LYS A 81 6.45 -14.37 11.15
C LYS A 81 5.81 -13.29 10.27
N LEU A 82 5.95 -12.04 10.67
CA LEU A 82 5.44 -10.87 9.97
C LEU A 82 6.58 -9.85 9.82
N PRO A 83 6.99 -9.48 8.59
CA PRO A 83 7.98 -8.44 8.37
C PRO A 83 7.59 -7.11 9.03
N PRO A 84 8.55 -6.34 9.56
CA PRO A 84 8.24 -5.11 10.30
C PRO A 84 7.49 -4.09 9.43
N GLU A 85 7.81 -3.98 8.14
CA GLU A 85 7.16 -3.05 7.22
C GLU A 85 5.67 -3.40 7.02
N ALA A 86 5.37 -4.71 6.93
CA ALA A 86 4.01 -5.21 6.84
C ALA A 86 3.23 -4.99 8.14
N ALA A 87 3.87 -5.23 9.29
CA ALA A 87 3.28 -4.94 10.59
C ALA A 87 2.95 -3.44 10.74
N ASP A 88 3.87 -2.55 10.38
CA ASP A 88 3.67 -1.10 10.47
C ASP A 88 2.52 -0.63 9.55
N SER A 89 2.37 -1.23 8.37
CA SER A 89 1.25 -0.94 7.46
C SER A 89 -0.11 -1.37 8.03
N LEU A 90 -0.16 -2.55 8.66
CA LEU A 90 -1.38 -3.05 9.30
C LEU A 90 -1.73 -2.22 10.55
N ASP A 91 -0.75 -1.80 11.34
CA ASP A 91 -0.94 -0.89 12.49
C ASP A 91 -1.52 0.46 12.04
N ALA A 92 -1.05 1.02 10.93
CA ALA A 92 -1.61 2.26 10.38
C ALA A 92 -3.08 2.11 9.96
N ILE A 93 -3.47 0.95 9.45
CA ILE A 93 -4.86 0.62 9.10
C ILE A 93 -5.71 0.48 10.38
N ILE A 94 -5.21 -0.21 11.40
CA ILE A 94 -5.87 -0.36 12.71
C ILE A 94 -6.08 1.01 13.37
N HIS A 95 -5.09 1.89 13.30
CA HIS A 95 -5.20 3.25 13.85
C HIS A 95 -6.28 4.07 13.14
N LYS A 96 -6.39 3.96 11.80
CA LYS A 96 -7.49 4.58 11.04
C LYS A 96 -8.86 4.05 11.46
N ALA A 97 -8.98 2.73 11.65
CA ALA A 97 -10.23 2.11 12.10
C ALA A 97 -10.63 2.62 13.50
N ARG A 98 -9.69 2.65 14.45
CA ARG A 98 -9.89 3.22 15.79
C ARG A 98 -10.25 4.70 15.79
N GLY A 99 -9.73 5.47 14.83
CA GLY A 99 -10.10 6.87 14.62
C GLY A 99 -11.51 7.07 14.05
N GLY A 100 -12.30 6.01 13.90
CA GLY A 100 -13.67 6.06 13.36
C GLY A 100 -13.74 6.01 11.83
N ALA A 101 -12.60 5.97 11.13
CA ALA A 101 -12.54 5.93 9.67
C ALA A 101 -12.64 4.50 9.11
N TRP A 102 -13.68 3.78 9.51
CA TRP A 102 -13.87 2.34 9.25
C TRP A 102 -13.92 1.98 7.76
N GLU A 103 -14.65 2.72 6.93
CA GLU A 103 -14.68 2.42 5.48
C GLU A 103 -13.30 2.62 4.83
N THR A 104 -12.61 3.70 5.21
CA THR A 104 -11.28 4.01 4.68
C THR A 104 -10.26 2.96 5.10
N ALA A 105 -10.33 2.50 6.35
CA ALA A 105 -9.50 1.41 6.85
C ALA A 105 -9.79 0.09 6.12
N THR A 106 -11.07 -0.23 5.90
CA THR A 106 -11.48 -1.43 5.15
C THR A 106 -10.95 -1.42 3.72
N ALA A 107 -11.09 -0.29 3.02
CA ALA A 107 -10.58 -0.12 1.66
C ALA A 107 -9.05 -0.25 1.60
N ARG A 108 -8.33 0.40 2.53
CA ARG A 108 -6.87 0.28 2.66
C ARG A 108 -6.42 -1.15 2.92
N LEU A 109 -7.14 -1.87 3.78
CA LEU A 109 -6.83 -3.27 4.10
C LEU A 109 -7.06 -4.20 2.91
N TYR A 110 -8.13 -3.95 2.15
CA TYR A 110 -8.42 -4.68 0.92
C TYR A 110 -7.33 -4.47 -0.14
N GLU A 111 -6.90 -3.23 -0.36
CA GLU A 111 -5.79 -2.93 -1.28
C GLU A 111 -4.48 -3.58 -0.83
N PHE A 112 -4.20 -3.55 0.49
CA PHE A 112 -3.05 -4.22 1.06
C PHE A 112 -3.08 -5.73 0.79
N MET A 113 -4.22 -6.39 1.02
CA MET A 113 -4.44 -7.81 0.72
C MET A 113 -4.28 -8.13 -0.77
N LEU A 114 -4.82 -7.28 -1.66
CA LEU A 114 -4.74 -7.49 -3.12
C LEU A 114 -3.30 -7.41 -3.64
N ALA A 115 -2.48 -6.60 -2.99
CA ALA A 115 -1.08 -6.46 -3.37
C ALA A 115 -0.18 -7.57 -2.81
N GLN A 116 -0.64 -8.27 -1.77
CA GLN A 116 0.01 -9.52 -1.38
C GLN A 116 -0.13 -10.52 -2.52
N ARG A 117 1.00 -11.12 -2.92
CA ARG A 117 1.06 -12.16 -3.96
C ARG A 117 0.86 -11.71 -5.42
N ARG A 118 0.83 -10.40 -5.73
CA ARG A 118 1.07 -9.92 -7.11
C ARG A 118 2.56 -9.83 -7.48
N GLU A 119 3.46 -9.77 -6.49
CA GLU A 119 4.92 -9.77 -6.71
C GLU A 119 5.57 -11.16 -6.54
N GLY A 120 4.77 -12.22 -6.35
CA GLY A 120 5.28 -13.54 -6.01
C GLY A 120 4.45 -14.71 -6.54
N THR A 121 4.22 -14.80 -7.85
CA THR A 121 4.09 -16.11 -8.57
C THR A 121 3.93 -15.91 -10.08
N ILE A 122 4.83 -16.50 -10.87
CA ILE A 122 4.46 -17.68 -11.67
C ILE A 122 5.59 -18.71 -11.49
N GLU A 123 5.66 -19.38 -10.34
CA GLU A 123 6.06 -20.79 -10.37
C GLU A 123 4.76 -21.58 -10.33
N ALA A 124 4.17 -21.71 -11.52
CA ALA A 124 3.03 -22.58 -11.74
C ALA A 124 3.48 -24.01 -11.44
N LYS A 125 3.01 -24.58 -10.33
CA LYS A 125 2.93 -26.03 -10.17
C LYS A 125 2.35 -26.58 -11.47
N PRO A 126 3.07 -27.42 -12.24
CA PRO A 126 2.55 -27.92 -13.50
C PRO A 126 1.22 -28.64 -13.22
N PRO A 127 0.20 -28.47 -14.09
CA PRO A 127 -1.09 -29.10 -13.90
C PRO A 127 -0.89 -30.61 -13.74
N PRO A 128 -1.63 -31.28 -12.84
CA PRO A 128 -1.49 -32.72 -12.67
C PRO A 128 -1.70 -33.41 -14.02
N ALA A 129 -0.70 -34.18 -14.45
CA ALA A 129 -0.73 -34.92 -15.69
C ALA A 129 -2.03 -35.74 -15.75
N LYS A 130 -2.86 -35.47 -16.77
CA LYS A 130 -4.06 -36.26 -17.06
C LYS A 130 -3.61 -37.72 -17.21
N LYS A 131 -4.03 -38.59 -16.28
CA LYS A 131 -3.84 -40.04 -16.42
C LYS A 131 -4.56 -40.48 -17.69
N SER A 132 -3.80 -40.87 -18.70
CA SER A 132 -4.28 -41.62 -19.86
C SER A 132 -4.99 -42.86 -19.34
N LYS A 133 -6.29 -42.94 -19.58
CA LYS A 133 -7.09 -44.14 -19.35
C LYS A 133 -6.79 -45.07 -20.52
N ARG A 134 -6.22 -46.23 -20.19
CA ARG A 134 -6.04 -47.39 -21.08
C ARG A 134 -7.32 -47.73 -21.84
#